data_AF-A0A365N4U0-F1
#
_entry.id   AF-A0A365N4U0-F1
#
_cell.length_a   1.000
_cell.length_b   1.000
_cell.length_c   1.000
_cell.angle_alpha   90.00
_cell.angle_beta   90.00
_cell.angle_gamma   90.00
#
_symmetry.space_group_name_H-M   'P 1'
#
loop_
_entity.id
_entity.type
_entity.pdbx_description
1 polymer ?
#
loop_
_entity_poly.entity_id
_entity_poly.type
_entity_poly.pdbx_seq_one_letter_code
_entity_poly.pdbx_strand_id
1 'polypeptide(L)'
;MSDEGTAPRGFDLCVNVLSTDFDITKLFPALKNDEEWKGVQDVISKLPGPVKDLLNGKLPPLIVLYAQWCPVGDQQKYDASVDAWFQQFRGLKYFRIQFDEISADMSDMVGHWLFPKRREFPRPYVKRTYTTNSKTLGKDGWVDTLVERLSKICIPYEKLDDANQKPVDNPLYDNCKISAQIQCFGGDNSMFYNNRNNGAAYSWRDSTVLQTVDCWYLNRTDPNYTKSLELANEWQAKNDSVMIGANSCFSKTDRRVLWGSWGDWDMAKTEVWKTYYEDEAKYQSIGKVRAAADPKGTFTANPFAVERQE
;
A
#
# COMPACT_ATOMS: atom_id res chain seq x y z
N MET A 1 -7.86 6.13 13.10
CA MET A 1 -6.84 7.12 12.65
C MET A 1 -7.37 8.03 11.55
N SER A 2 -7.77 7.51 10.39
CA SER A 2 -8.34 8.35 9.31
C SER A 2 -9.72 8.95 9.66
N ASP A 3 -10.70 8.10 10.00
CA ASP A 3 -12.09 8.54 10.14
C ASP A 3 -12.34 9.45 11.35
N GLU A 4 -11.77 9.09 12.50
CA GLU A 4 -11.86 9.92 13.69
C GLU A 4 -10.95 11.15 13.62
N GLY A 5 -9.81 11.06 12.92
CA GLY A 5 -8.86 12.16 12.73
C GLY A 5 -8.17 12.68 14.01
N THR A 6 -8.48 12.13 15.18
CA THR A 6 -8.02 12.62 16.50
C THR A 6 -6.90 11.80 17.12
N ALA A 7 -6.31 10.85 16.38
CA ALA A 7 -5.17 10.07 16.85
C ALA A 7 -4.07 11.02 17.37
N PRO A 8 -3.47 10.75 18.54
CA PRO A 8 -2.40 11.60 19.06
C PRO A 8 -1.17 11.61 18.14
N ARG A 9 -0.23 12.53 18.40
CA ARG A 9 1.06 12.54 17.67
C ARG A 9 1.87 11.30 17.99
N GLY A 10 2.74 10.92 17.05
CA GLY A 10 3.74 9.88 17.24
C GLY A 10 3.30 8.48 16.83
N PHE A 11 2.02 8.26 16.56
CA PHE A 11 1.49 6.99 16.05
C PHE A 11 1.67 6.88 14.54
N ASP A 12 1.99 5.67 14.11
CA ASP A 12 2.13 5.35 12.71
C ASP A 12 1.76 3.89 12.44
N LEU A 13 0.99 3.66 11.37
CA LEU A 13 0.43 2.36 11.03
C LEU A 13 0.54 2.10 9.54
N CYS A 14 1.28 1.04 9.22
CA CYS A 14 1.40 0.50 7.88
C CYS A 14 0.84 -0.93 7.87
N VAL A 15 -0.03 -1.22 6.90
CA VAL A 15 -0.57 -2.57 6.68
C VAL A 15 -0.13 -3.02 5.29
N ASN A 16 0.65 -4.09 5.22
CA ASN A 16 0.98 -4.74 3.97
C ASN A 16 0.12 -5.99 3.76
N VAL A 17 -0.36 -6.19 2.54
CA VAL A 17 -1.03 -7.44 2.11
C VAL A 17 -0.22 -8.04 0.97
N LEU A 18 0.24 -9.27 1.18
CA LEU A 18 1.15 -9.98 0.28
C LEU A 18 0.52 -11.30 -0.11
N SER A 19 0.39 -11.56 -1.42
CA SER A 19 -0.14 -12.85 -1.90
C SER A 19 0.84 -14.01 -1.62
N THR A 20 0.42 -15.24 -1.92
CA THR A 20 1.25 -16.45 -1.84
C THR A 20 2.57 -16.29 -2.61
N ASP A 21 3.57 -17.09 -2.26
CA ASP A 21 4.93 -17.08 -2.84
C ASP A 21 5.78 -15.85 -2.47
N PHE A 22 5.29 -14.96 -1.58
CA PHE A 22 6.15 -13.95 -1.01
C PHE A 22 7.18 -14.60 -0.08
N ASP A 23 8.45 -14.28 -0.32
CA ASP A 23 9.56 -14.71 0.53
C ASP A 23 9.59 -13.84 1.79
N ILE A 24 8.92 -14.33 2.83
CA ILE A 24 8.74 -13.63 4.11
C ILE A 24 10.07 -13.38 4.84
N THR A 25 11.12 -14.14 4.53
CA THR A 25 12.47 -13.94 5.10
C THR A 25 13.12 -12.63 4.62
N LYS A 26 12.57 -12.00 3.58
CA LYS A 26 12.94 -10.64 3.16
C LYS A 26 12.51 -9.58 4.15
N LEU A 27 11.41 -9.81 4.88
CA LEU A 27 10.89 -8.88 5.89
C LEU A 27 11.38 -9.24 7.29
N PHE A 28 11.42 -10.54 7.59
CA PHE A 28 11.87 -11.04 8.88
C PHE A 28 13.06 -11.97 8.66
N PRO A 29 14.30 -11.45 8.57
CA PRO A 29 15.50 -12.27 8.38
C PRO A 29 15.71 -13.32 9.47
N ALA A 30 15.14 -13.10 10.66
CA ALA A 30 15.17 -14.02 11.77
C ALA A 30 14.45 -15.35 11.45
N LEU A 31 13.46 -15.36 10.54
CA LEU A 31 12.83 -16.59 10.01
C LEU A 31 13.77 -17.56 9.27
N LYS A 32 15.04 -17.18 9.09
CA LYS A 32 16.09 -18.11 8.67
C LYS A 32 16.49 -19.09 9.79
N ASN A 33 16.08 -18.84 11.03
CA ASN A 33 16.28 -19.72 12.18
C ASN A 33 15.12 -20.75 12.31
N ASP A 34 15.42 -21.90 12.91
CA ASP A 34 14.47 -23.02 12.99
C ASP A 34 13.33 -22.78 14.00
N GLU A 35 13.52 -21.98 15.03
CA GLU A 35 12.54 -21.81 16.12
C GLU A 35 11.36 -20.93 15.69
N GLU A 36 11.62 -19.77 15.10
CA GLU A 36 10.56 -18.92 14.58
C GLU A 36 9.86 -19.58 13.39
N TRP A 37 10.63 -20.28 12.54
CA TRP A 37 10.07 -21.04 11.43
C TRP A 37 9.14 -22.16 11.91
N LYS A 38 9.47 -22.87 13.01
CA LYS A 38 8.55 -23.85 13.63
C LYS A 38 7.23 -23.19 14.05
N GLY A 39 7.28 -22.00 14.65
CA GLY A 39 6.07 -21.25 15.01
C GLY A 39 5.19 -20.93 13.79
N VAL A 40 5.81 -20.57 12.65
CA VAL A 40 5.10 -20.39 11.38
C VAL A 40 4.49 -21.72 10.90
N GLN A 41 5.26 -22.81 10.92
CA GLN A 41 4.80 -24.13 10.50
C GLN A 41 3.64 -24.64 11.36
N ASP A 42 3.66 -24.41 12.68
CA ASP A 42 2.58 -24.77 13.59
C ASP A 42 1.30 -24.04 13.26
N VAL A 43 1.39 -22.76 12.87
CA VAL A 43 0.25 -21.98 12.40
C VAL A 43 -0.30 -22.54 11.08
N ILE A 44 0.56 -22.80 10.10
CA ILE A 44 0.16 -23.41 8.81
C ILE A 44 -0.50 -24.77 9.02
N SER A 45 -0.01 -25.56 9.99
CA SER A 45 -0.53 -26.90 10.27
C SER A 45 -2.00 -26.91 10.71
N LYS A 46 -2.48 -25.78 11.25
CA LYS A 46 -3.85 -25.57 11.73
C LYS A 46 -4.80 -25.09 10.63
N LEU A 47 -4.30 -24.84 9.42
CA LEU A 47 -5.16 -24.48 8.28
C LEU A 47 -6.06 -25.67 7.90
N PRO A 48 -7.28 -25.42 7.40
CA PRO A 48 -8.16 -26.49 6.91
C PRO A 48 -7.50 -27.32 5.80
N GLY A 49 -7.76 -28.62 5.77
CA GLY A 49 -7.18 -29.58 4.83
C GLY A 49 -7.20 -29.11 3.36
N PRO A 50 -8.36 -28.73 2.80
CA PRO A 50 -8.44 -28.27 1.41
C PRO A 50 -7.57 -27.04 1.10
N VAL A 51 -7.44 -26.11 2.05
CA VAL A 51 -6.57 -24.93 1.91
C VAL A 51 -5.11 -25.34 1.98
N LYS A 52 -4.76 -26.23 2.91
CA LYS A 52 -3.40 -26.75 3.06
C LYS A 52 -2.95 -27.49 1.80
N ASP A 53 -3.83 -28.30 1.22
CA ASP A 53 -3.60 -29.04 -0.02
C ASP A 53 -3.39 -28.08 -1.20
N LEU A 54 -4.22 -27.03 -1.32
CA LEU A 54 -4.07 -26.01 -2.37
C LEU A 54 -2.74 -25.24 -2.24
N LEU A 55 -2.34 -24.90 -1.01
CA LEU A 55 -1.09 -24.18 -0.76
C LEU A 55 0.14 -25.05 -1.08
N ASN A 56 0.02 -26.38 -1.02
CA ASN A 56 1.08 -27.33 -1.40
C ASN A 56 2.44 -26.97 -0.76
N GLY A 57 2.44 -26.75 0.56
CA GLY A 57 3.63 -26.40 1.34
C GLY A 57 4.07 -24.93 1.25
N LYS A 58 3.37 -24.09 0.47
CA LYS A 58 3.61 -22.64 0.41
C LYS A 58 2.97 -21.93 1.60
N LEU A 59 3.51 -20.76 1.94
CA LEU A 59 2.87 -19.87 2.89
C LEU A 59 1.52 -19.37 2.34
N PRO A 60 0.49 -19.24 3.20
CA PRO A 60 -0.71 -18.54 2.83
C PRO A 60 -0.38 -17.06 2.56
N PRO A 61 -1.29 -16.32 1.93
CA PRO A 61 -1.19 -14.86 1.83
C PRO A 61 -1.10 -14.22 3.21
N LEU A 62 -0.30 -13.16 3.31
CA LEU A 62 0.15 -12.59 4.57
C LEU A 62 -0.38 -11.17 4.71
N ILE A 63 -0.82 -10.83 5.92
CA ILE A 63 -1.03 -9.47 6.36
C ILE A 63 0.11 -9.14 7.33
N VAL A 64 0.92 -8.15 6.99
CA VAL A 64 2.00 -7.67 7.86
C VAL A 64 1.60 -6.31 8.40
N LEU A 65 1.49 -6.21 9.72
CA LEU A 65 1.11 -5.00 10.42
C LEU A 65 2.35 -4.40 11.07
N TYR A 66 2.73 -3.20 10.64
CA TYR A 66 3.69 -2.38 11.35
C TYR A 66 2.95 -1.28 12.09
N ALA A 67 2.90 -1.43 13.41
CA ALA A 67 2.35 -0.44 14.32
C ALA A 67 3.50 0.10 15.17
N GLN A 68 3.69 1.42 15.17
CA GLN A 68 4.75 2.07 15.93
C GLN A 68 4.24 3.33 16.62
N TRP A 69 4.90 3.65 17.72
CA TRP A 69 4.71 4.89 18.44
C TRP A 69 6.07 5.46 18.83
N CYS A 70 6.28 6.73 18.52
CA CYS A 70 7.47 7.47 18.94
C CYS A 70 7.05 8.70 19.75
N PRO A 71 7.64 8.96 20.93
CA PRO A 71 7.42 10.20 21.64
C PRO A 71 7.93 11.37 20.80
N VAL A 72 7.09 12.39 20.61
CA VAL A 72 7.42 13.62 19.91
C VAL A 72 7.44 14.76 20.92
N GLY A 73 8.59 14.90 21.60
CA GLY A 73 8.85 15.89 22.63
C GLY A 73 8.90 15.32 24.05
N ASP A 74 9.51 16.07 24.96
CA ASP A 74 9.97 15.58 26.28
C ASP A 74 8.84 15.17 27.24
N GLN A 75 7.61 15.60 26.97
CA GLN A 75 6.44 15.32 27.81
C GLN A 75 5.70 14.04 27.42
N GLN A 76 5.96 13.48 26.24
CA GLN A 76 5.29 12.27 25.78
C GLN A 76 5.98 11.03 26.33
N LYS A 77 5.20 10.17 26.97
CA LYS A 77 5.67 8.91 27.54
C LYS A 77 4.75 7.78 27.10
N TYR A 78 5.31 6.59 27.01
CA TYR A 78 4.52 5.39 26.81
C TYR A 78 3.65 5.20 28.06
N ASP A 79 2.34 5.29 27.90
CA ASP A 79 1.36 5.19 28.97
C ASP A 79 0.23 4.21 28.61
N ALA A 80 -0.78 4.11 29.47
CA ALA A 80 -1.92 3.21 29.26
C ALA A 80 -2.73 3.55 28.00
N SER A 81 -2.75 4.80 27.55
CA SER A 81 -3.45 5.20 26.32
C SER A 81 -2.70 4.74 25.08
N VAL A 82 -1.38 4.86 25.10
CA VAL A 82 -0.49 4.33 24.05
C VAL A 82 -0.58 2.82 24.01
N ASP A 83 -0.49 2.14 25.15
CA ASP A 83 -0.61 0.68 25.20
C ASP A 83 -1.99 0.21 24.70
N ALA A 84 -3.07 0.89 25.10
CA ALA A 84 -4.43 0.54 24.65
C ALA A 84 -4.59 0.58 23.13
N TRP A 85 -3.84 1.43 22.42
CA TRP A 85 -3.81 1.42 20.96
C TRP A 85 -3.16 0.14 20.43
N PHE A 86 -2.01 -0.26 20.97
CA PHE A 86 -1.35 -1.53 20.61
C PHE A 86 -2.18 -2.76 20.99
N GLN A 87 -2.92 -2.71 22.11
CA GLN A 87 -3.76 -3.82 22.57
C GLN A 87 -4.82 -4.23 21.54
N GLN A 88 -5.30 -3.29 20.70
CA GLN A 88 -6.25 -3.61 19.63
C GLN A 88 -5.66 -4.62 18.63
N PHE A 89 -4.35 -4.49 18.34
CA PHE A 89 -3.64 -5.42 17.46
C PHE A 89 -3.27 -6.71 18.19
N ARG A 90 -2.86 -6.62 19.46
CA ARG A 90 -2.56 -7.81 20.29
C ARG A 90 -3.81 -8.69 20.48
N GLY A 91 -5.00 -8.09 20.53
CA GLY A 91 -6.29 -8.76 20.70
C GLY A 91 -6.91 -9.36 19.42
N LEU A 92 -6.29 -9.19 18.25
CA LEU A 92 -6.79 -9.75 17.00
C LEU A 92 -6.82 -11.29 17.04
N LYS A 93 -8.01 -11.87 16.86
CA LYS A 93 -8.24 -13.33 16.92
C LYS A 93 -7.99 -14.00 15.56
N TYR A 94 -6.74 -13.99 15.12
CA TYR A 94 -6.30 -14.68 13.91
C TYR A 94 -5.04 -15.52 14.16
N PHE A 95 -4.65 -16.30 13.17
CA PHE A 95 -3.35 -16.94 13.10
C PHE A 95 -2.24 -15.87 13.03
N ARG A 96 -1.80 -15.40 14.20
CA ARG A 96 -0.83 -14.32 14.37
C ARG A 96 0.53 -14.89 14.74
N ILE A 97 1.57 -14.30 14.18
CA ILE A 97 2.95 -14.48 14.61
C ILE A 97 3.47 -13.08 14.96
N GLN A 98 3.89 -12.90 16.21
CA GLN A 98 4.51 -11.66 16.65
C GLN A 98 6.02 -11.88 16.57
N PHE A 99 6.66 -11.19 15.62
CA PHE A 99 8.10 -11.28 15.40
C PHE A 99 8.86 -10.40 16.38
N ASP A 100 8.45 -9.12 16.47
CA ASP A 100 9.15 -8.14 17.28
C ASP A 100 8.16 -7.22 18.01
N GLU A 101 8.36 -7.08 19.32
CA GLU A 101 7.85 -5.95 20.10
C GLU A 101 9.06 -5.34 20.81
N ILE A 102 9.65 -4.37 20.13
CA ILE A 102 10.96 -3.83 20.48
C ILE A 102 10.87 -2.34 20.75
N SER A 103 11.70 -1.87 21.69
CA SER A 103 12.00 -0.45 21.85
C SER A 103 13.28 -0.16 21.09
N ALA A 104 13.21 0.68 20.08
CA ALA A 104 14.33 1.03 19.21
C ALA A 104 14.22 2.49 18.74
N ASP A 105 15.33 3.03 18.23
CA ASP A 105 15.34 4.35 17.63
C ASP A 105 14.50 4.40 16.35
N MET A 106 13.97 5.58 16.01
CA MET A 106 13.14 5.76 14.81
C MET A 106 13.85 5.32 13.53
N SER A 107 15.17 5.54 13.43
CA SER A 107 15.97 5.09 12.28
C SER A 107 15.92 3.58 12.09
N ASP A 108 15.94 2.83 13.19
CA ASP A 108 15.92 1.36 13.17
C ASP A 108 14.50 0.87 12.87
N MET A 109 13.49 1.45 13.52
CA MET A 109 12.08 1.12 13.27
C MET A 109 11.69 1.33 11.80
N VAL A 110 12.08 2.46 11.20
CA VAL A 110 11.83 2.75 9.78
C VAL A 110 12.54 1.75 8.86
N GLY A 111 13.70 1.22 9.26
CA GLY A 111 14.40 0.18 8.53
C GLY A 111 13.56 -1.09 8.34
N HIS A 112 12.73 -1.46 9.32
CA HIS A 112 11.83 -2.61 9.24
C HIS A 112 10.65 -2.41 8.28
N TRP A 113 10.27 -1.16 8.00
CA TRP A 113 9.18 -0.83 7.08
C TRP A 113 9.56 -0.96 5.61
N LEU A 114 10.84 -0.71 5.31
CA LEU A 114 11.34 -0.67 3.95
C LEU A 114 11.65 -2.08 3.47
N PHE A 115 11.08 -2.47 2.33
CA PHE A 115 11.49 -3.71 1.68
C PHE A 115 12.98 -3.61 1.28
N PRO A 116 13.86 -4.48 1.81
CA PRO A 116 15.30 -4.33 1.59
C PRO A 116 15.75 -4.70 0.17
N LYS A 117 14.85 -5.26 -0.66
CA LYS A 117 15.11 -5.60 -2.05
C LYS A 117 14.32 -4.70 -2.98
N ARG A 118 14.85 -4.53 -4.20
CA ARG A 118 14.29 -3.67 -5.26
C ARG A 118 12.83 -3.98 -5.63
N ARG A 119 12.35 -5.19 -5.34
CA ARG A 119 11.00 -5.70 -5.69
C ARG A 119 10.55 -6.79 -4.71
N GLU A 120 9.26 -6.81 -4.44
CA GLU A 120 8.57 -7.78 -3.60
C GLU A 120 8.53 -9.15 -4.28
N PHE A 121 8.17 -9.15 -5.57
CA PHE A 121 8.22 -10.34 -6.43
C PHE A 121 9.25 -10.18 -7.56
N PRO A 122 9.91 -11.26 -8.01
CA PRO A 122 10.82 -11.24 -9.15
C PRO A 122 10.04 -11.27 -10.48
N ARG A 123 9.11 -10.33 -10.64
CA ARG A 123 8.13 -10.26 -11.74
C ARG A 123 7.96 -8.80 -12.22
N PRO A 124 7.40 -8.56 -13.41
CA PRO A 124 6.86 -7.25 -13.75
C PRO A 124 5.51 -7.00 -13.04
N TYR A 125 5.05 -5.76 -13.02
CA TYR A 125 3.81 -5.38 -12.33
C TYR A 125 3.13 -4.17 -12.96
N VAL A 126 1.82 -4.09 -12.79
CA VAL A 126 1.00 -2.91 -13.09
C VAL A 126 0.83 -2.14 -11.78
N LYS A 127 1.54 -1.01 -11.68
CA LYS A 127 1.57 -0.16 -10.48
C LYS A 127 0.26 0.58 -10.28
N ARG A 128 -0.23 0.66 -9.05
CA ARG A 128 -1.24 1.65 -8.64
C ARG A 128 -0.94 2.23 -7.28
N THR A 129 -0.97 3.55 -7.21
CA THR A 129 -0.88 4.31 -5.97
C THR A 129 -2.02 5.31 -5.93
N TYR A 130 -2.73 5.35 -4.80
CA TYR A 130 -3.86 6.23 -4.56
C TYR A 130 -3.67 6.95 -3.22
N THR A 131 -4.12 8.20 -3.14
CA THR A 131 -4.22 8.94 -1.88
C THR A 131 -5.63 9.49 -1.72
N THR A 132 -6.06 9.66 -0.48
CA THR A 132 -7.37 10.22 -0.14
C THR A 132 -7.25 11.17 1.04
N ASN A 133 -8.13 12.15 1.11
CA ASN A 133 -8.37 12.98 2.30
C ASN A 133 -9.67 12.60 3.03
N SER A 134 -10.29 11.47 2.67
CA SER A 134 -11.55 11.04 3.28
C SER A 134 -11.37 10.76 4.78
N LYS A 135 -12.34 11.24 5.56
CA LYS A 135 -12.52 10.93 6.99
C LYS A 135 -13.75 10.02 7.22
N THR A 136 -14.21 9.33 6.18
CA THR A 136 -15.42 8.48 6.22
C THR A 136 -15.20 7.13 5.55
N LEU A 137 -13.96 6.67 5.43
CA LEU A 137 -13.61 5.47 4.66
C LEU A 137 -14.34 4.22 5.14
N GLY A 138 -14.52 4.05 6.46
CA GLY A 138 -15.30 2.95 7.02
C GLY A 138 -16.78 3.02 6.66
N LYS A 139 -17.36 4.22 6.60
CA LYS A 139 -18.77 4.44 6.20
C LYS A 139 -18.97 4.32 4.69
N ASP A 140 -17.96 4.71 3.91
CA ASP A 140 -17.97 4.67 2.45
C ASP A 140 -17.72 3.25 1.89
N GLY A 141 -17.50 2.24 2.75
CA GLY A 141 -17.30 0.86 2.35
C GLY A 141 -15.95 0.58 1.70
N TRP A 142 -14.93 1.42 1.96
CA TRP A 142 -13.60 1.25 1.38
C TRP A 142 -12.96 -0.07 1.78
N VAL A 143 -13.03 -0.43 3.06
CA VAL A 143 -12.41 -1.67 3.57
C VAL A 143 -12.98 -2.89 2.87
N ASP A 144 -14.31 -3.00 2.81
CA ASP A 144 -14.99 -4.12 2.17
C ASP A 144 -14.66 -4.18 0.67
N THR A 145 -14.67 -3.04 -0.01
CA THR A 145 -14.31 -2.95 -1.43
C THR A 145 -12.87 -3.40 -1.64
N LEU A 146 -11.91 -2.90 -0.86
CA LEU A 146 -10.50 -3.26 -0.99
C LEU A 146 -10.29 -4.75 -0.70
N VAL A 147 -10.90 -5.28 0.36
CA VAL A 147 -10.84 -6.71 0.69
C VAL A 147 -11.40 -7.54 -0.45
N GLU A 148 -12.56 -7.20 -1.02
CA GLU A 148 -13.14 -7.89 -2.17
C GLU A 148 -12.15 -7.94 -3.35
N ARG A 149 -11.52 -6.81 -3.68
CA ARG A 149 -10.54 -6.74 -4.78
C ARG A 149 -9.31 -7.61 -4.53
N LEU A 150 -8.73 -7.52 -3.34
CA LEU A 150 -7.53 -8.28 -2.95
C LEU A 150 -7.82 -9.78 -2.88
N SER A 151 -9.02 -10.16 -2.42
CA SER A 151 -9.43 -11.55 -2.21
C SER A 151 -9.31 -12.38 -3.48
N LYS A 152 -9.66 -11.81 -4.64
CA LYS A 152 -9.58 -12.47 -5.95
C LYS A 152 -8.19 -13.04 -6.29
N ILE A 153 -7.13 -12.52 -5.67
CA ILE A 153 -5.75 -12.99 -5.85
C ILE A 153 -5.17 -13.58 -4.55
N CYS A 154 -5.63 -13.12 -3.38
CA CYS A 154 -5.04 -13.44 -2.07
C CYS A 154 -5.83 -14.44 -1.22
N ILE A 155 -7.02 -14.87 -1.62
CA ILE A 155 -7.79 -15.82 -0.79
C ILE A 155 -7.83 -17.18 -1.48
N PRO A 156 -7.21 -18.23 -0.88
CA PRO A 156 -7.30 -19.62 -1.35
C PRO A 156 -8.73 -20.11 -1.59
N TYR A 157 -9.71 -19.64 -0.80
CA TYR A 157 -11.12 -19.99 -0.97
C TYR A 157 -11.71 -19.51 -2.30
N GLU A 158 -11.17 -18.45 -2.91
CA GLU A 158 -11.56 -18.03 -4.27
C GLU A 158 -11.10 -19.03 -5.35
N LYS A 159 -10.34 -20.06 -4.95
CA LYS A 159 -9.90 -21.17 -5.78
C LYS A 159 -10.56 -22.48 -5.33
N LEU A 160 -11.53 -22.46 -4.43
CA LEU A 160 -12.30 -23.64 -4.02
C LEU A 160 -13.76 -23.51 -4.46
N ASP A 161 -14.44 -24.65 -4.65
CA ASP A 161 -15.88 -24.70 -4.93
C ASP A 161 -16.72 -24.19 -3.76
N ASP A 162 -18.05 -24.05 -3.95
CA ASP A 162 -18.96 -23.53 -2.92
C ASP A 162 -18.93 -24.33 -1.60
N ALA A 163 -18.50 -25.59 -1.66
CA ALA A 163 -18.32 -26.46 -0.50
C ALA A 163 -16.93 -26.30 0.17
N ASN A 164 -16.04 -25.50 -0.41
CA ASN A 164 -14.64 -25.34 -0.04
C ASN A 164 -13.83 -26.65 -0.05
N GLN A 165 -14.12 -27.54 -1.01
CA GLN A 165 -13.56 -28.88 -1.10
C GLN A 165 -12.67 -29.11 -2.32
N LYS A 166 -13.01 -28.52 -3.47
CA LYS A 166 -12.31 -28.83 -4.73
C LYS A 166 -11.82 -27.58 -5.44
N PRO A 167 -10.63 -27.62 -6.07
CA PRO A 167 -10.15 -26.50 -6.86
C PRO A 167 -11.09 -26.13 -8.02
N VAL A 168 -11.37 -24.84 -8.20
CA VAL A 168 -12.10 -24.27 -9.36
C VAL A 168 -11.19 -23.36 -10.18
N ASP A 169 -11.57 -22.98 -11.41
CA ASP A 169 -10.75 -22.05 -12.19
C ASP A 169 -10.78 -20.63 -11.58
N ASN A 170 -9.60 -20.03 -11.43
CA ASN A 170 -9.45 -18.64 -11.00
C ASN A 170 -8.15 -18.10 -11.63
N PRO A 171 -8.26 -17.53 -12.83
CA PRO A 171 -7.09 -17.05 -13.57
C PRO A 171 -6.29 -15.97 -12.84
N LEU A 172 -6.94 -15.13 -12.02
CA LEU A 172 -6.26 -14.09 -11.25
C LEU A 172 -5.37 -14.69 -10.17
N TYR A 173 -5.90 -15.61 -9.37
CA TYR A 173 -5.14 -16.32 -8.33
C TYR A 173 -3.95 -17.11 -8.92
N ASP A 174 -4.16 -17.75 -10.08
CA ASP A 174 -3.15 -18.61 -10.70
C ASP A 174 -2.03 -17.81 -11.39
N ASN A 175 -2.35 -16.65 -11.96
CA ASN A 175 -1.43 -15.92 -12.84
C ASN A 175 -0.93 -14.58 -12.29
N CYS A 176 -1.55 -14.04 -11.24
CA CYS A 176 -1.17 -12.76 -10.65
C CYS A 176 -0.68 -12.91 -9.21
N LYS A 177 0.06 -11.90 -8.74
CA LYS A 177 0.45 -11.74 -7.33
C LYS A 177 0.16 -10.31 -6.90
N ILE A 178 -0.07 -10.11 -5.61
CA ILE A 178 -0.35 -8.80 -5.03
C ILE A 178 0.71 -8.43 -4.01
N SER A 179 1.16 -7.18 -4.11
CA SER A 179 1.72 -6.43 -2.99
C SER A 179 0.90 -5.17 -2.81
N ALA A 180 0.23 -5.06 -1.68
CA ALA A 180 -0.43 -3.83 -1.27
C ALA A 180 0.20 -3.29 0.00
N GLN A 181 0.37 -1.97 0.08
CA GLN A 181 0.80 -1.26 1.28
C GLN A 181 -0.17 -0.13 1.55
N ILE A 182 -0.72 -0.10 2.76
CA ILE A 182 -1.72 0.86 3.19
C ILE A 182 -1.13 1.61 4.37
N GLN A 183 -0.85 2.89 4.14
CA GLN A 183 -0.21 3.78 5.08
C GLN A 183 -1.27 4.75 5.62
N CYS A 184 -1.58 4.63 6.91
CA CYS A 184 -2.54 5.51 7.57
C CYS A 184 -1.78 6.69 8.20
N PHE A 185 -2.15 7.92 7.86
CA PHE A 185 -1.56 9.14 8.42
C PHE A 185 -2.59 10.27 8.41
N GLY A 186 -2.12 11.53 8.48
CA GLY A 186 -3.03 12.67 8.55
C GLY A 186 -3.79 12.75 9.87
N GLY A 187 -4.96 13.38 9.84
CA GLY A 187 -5.68 13.79 11.05
C GLY A 187 -5.15 15.09 11.64
N ASP A 188 -5.85 15.59 12.65
CA ASP A 188 -5.71 16.96 13.14
C ASP A 188 -4.37 17.19 13.85
N ASN A 189 -3.77 16.11 14.37
CA ASN A 189 -2.48 16.14 15.04
C ASN A 189 -1.29 15.83 14.11
N SER A 190 -1.52 15.46 12.86
CA SER A 190 -0.42 15.09 11.96
C SER A 190 0.37 16.30 11.49
N MET A 191 1.70 16.23 11.62
CA MET A 191 2.59 17.25 11.06
C MET A 191 2.59 17.24 9.53
N PHE A 192 2.20 16.12 8.90
CA PHE A 192 2.00 16.09 7.46
C PHE A 192 0.90 17.07 7.03
N TYR A 193 -0.21 17.08 7.78
CA TYR A 193 -1.31 18.02 7.58
C TYR A 193 -0.98 19.43 8.06
N ASN A 194 -0.46 19.56 9.28
CA ASN A 194 -0.24 20.87 9.90
C ASN A 194 0.85 21.69 9.19
N ASN A 195 1.80 21.04 8.51
CA ASN A 195 2.81 21.72 7.70
C ASN A 195 2.41 21.92 6.23
N ARG A 196 1.14 21.74 5.85
CA ARG A 196 0.71 21.81 4.44
C ARG A 196 1.01 23.13 3.73
N ASN A 197 0.99 24.24 4.48
CA ASN A 197 1.19 25.60 3.94
C ASN A 197 2.64 26.08 4.08
N ASN A 198 3.61 25.18 4.04
CA ASN A 198 5.04 25.51 4.22
C ASN A 198 5.77 25.89 2.92
N GLY A 199 5.04 26.12 1.82
CA GLY A 199 5.63 26.46 0.52
C GLY A 199 6.23 25.27 -0.25
N ALA A 200 6.03 24.03 0.20
CA ALA A 200 6.49 22.85 -0.52
C ALA A 200 5.69 22.60 -1.82
N ALA A 201 6.36 22.01 -2.82
CA ALA A 201 5.75 21.64 -4.10
C ALA A 201 4.72 20.50 -4.02
N TYR A 202 4.73 19.73 -2.93
CA TYR A 202 3.82 18.59 -2.74
C TYR A 202 2.43 19.05 -2.29
N SER A 203 1.39 18.64 -3.02
CA SER A 203 0.02 19.17 -2.90
C SER A 203 -0.87 18.40 -1.93
N TRP A 204 -0.81 17.07 -1.91
CA TRP A 204 -1.77 16.22 -1.19
C TRP A 204 -1.48 16.07 0.32
N ARG A 205 -1.08 17.16 0.97
CA ARG A 205 -0.75 17.21 2.42
C ARG A 205 -1.97 17.01 3.33
N ASP A 206 -3.17 17.12 2.78
CA ASP A 206 -4.44 16.79 3.43
C ASP A 206 -4.79 15.30 3.40
N SER A 207 -3.92 14.45 2.86
CA SER A 207 -4.18 13.02 2.78
C SER A 207 -4.22 12.36 4.17
N THR A 208 -5.18 11.45 4.33
CA THR A 208 -5.42 10.64 5.53
C THR A 208 -4.97 9.18 5.33
N VAL A 209 -5.03 8.68 4.10
CA VAL A 209 -4.53 7.36 3.75
C VAL A 209 -3.84 7.40 2.38
N LEU A 210 -2.71 6.71 2.27
CA LEU A 210 -2.10 6.34 1.00
C LEU A 210 -2.16 4.82 0.88
N GLN A 211 -2.51 4.32 -0.30
CA GLN A 211 -2.39 2.89 -0.60
C GLN A 211 -1.62 2.69 -1.90
N THR A 212 -0.65 1.78 -1.89
CA THR A 212 -0.15 1.11 -3.08
C THR A 212 -0.83 -0.23 -3.20
N VAL A 213 -1.22 -0.59 -4.41
CA VAL A 213 -1.92 -1.85 -4.69
C VAL A 213 -1.39 -2.36 -6.03
N ASP A 214 -0.25 -3.04 -6.00
CA ASP A 214 0.47 -3.45 -7.20
C ASP A 214 0.12 -4.88 -7.61
N CYS A 215 -0.26 -5.04 -8.89
CA CYS A 215 -0.61 -6.34 -9.48
C CYS A 215 0.55 -6.86 -10.33
N TRP A 216 1.20 -7.89 -9.84
CA TRP A 216 2.35 -8.55 -10.45
C TRP A 216 1.88 -9.64 -11.38
N TYR A 217 2.43 -9.68 -12.59
CA TYR A 217 2.07 -10.66 -13.62
C TYR A 217 3.27 -11.51 -14.01
N LEU A 218 3.08 -12.53 -14.84
CA LEU A 218 4.13 -13.48 -15.17
C LEU A 218 5.24 -12.82 -16.02
N ASN A 219 6.43 -13.43 -16.02
CA ASN A 219 7.55 -12.96 -16.85
C ASN A 219 7.31 -13.31 -18.32
N ARG A 220 7.95 -12.58 -19.24
CA ARG A 220 7.82 -12.80 -20.70
C ARG A 220 8.13 -14.22 -21.19
N THR A 221 8.91 -14.97 -20.41
CA THR A 221 9.29 -16.36 -20.72
C THR A 221 8.22 -17.37 -20.33
N ASP A 222 7.20 -16.97 -19.58
CA ASP A 222 6.10 -17.83 -19.16
C ASP A 222 5.05 -17.95 -20.29
N PRO A 223 4.55 -19.16 -20.61
CA PRO A 223 3.52 -19.34 -21.64
C PRO A 223 2.24 -18.54 -21.39
N ASN A 224 1.91 -18.23 -20.13
CA ASN A 224 0.74 -17.45 -19.75
C ASN A 224 1.02 -15.94 -19.62
N TYR A 225 2.18 -15.46 -20.07
CA TYR A 225 2.59 -14.05 -19.97
C TYR A 225 1.50 -13.08 -20.43
N THR A 226 1.04 -13.22 -21.68
CA THR A 226 0.06 -12.28 -22.28
C THR A 226 -1.24 -12.28 -21.49
N LYS A 227 -1.77 -13.46 -21.18
CA LYS A 227 -2.97 -13.63 -20.35
C LYS A 227 -2.81 -12.98 -18.98
N SER A 228 -1.67 -13.19 -18.31
CA SER A 228 -1.40 -12.61 -16.98
C SER A 228 -1.33 -11.08 -17.01
N LEU A 229 -0.76 -10.50 -18.08
CA LEU A 229 -0.69 -9.06 -18.28
C LEU A 229 -2.07 -8.45 -18.53
N GLU A 230 -2.90 -9.09 -19.35
CA GLU A 230 -4.28 -8.68 -19.60
C GLU A 230 -5.09 -8.70 -18.30
N LEU A 231 -5.04 -9.81 -17.55
CA LEU A 231 -5.71 -9.95 -16.25
C LEU A 231 -5.27 -8.87 -15.25
N ALA A 232 -3.97 -8.58 -15.18
CA ALA A 232 -3.45 -7.54 -14.28
C ALA A 232 -3.95 -6.14 -14.67
N ASN A 233 -4.01 -5.82 -15.97
CA ASN A 233 -4.54 -4.54 -16.45
C ASN A 233 -6.05 -4.40 -16.19
N GLU A 234 -6.83 -5.45 -16.49
CA GLU A 234 -8.28 -5.45 -16.25
C GLU A 234 -8.61 -5.31 -14.76
N TRP A 235 -7.87 -6.04 -13.91
CA TRP A 235 -8.03 -5.96 -12.48
C TRP A 235 -7.72 -4.55 -11.94
N GLN A 236 -6.68 -3.89 -12.45
CA GLN A 236 -6.35 -2.51 -12.09
C GLN A 236 -7.34 -1.49 -12.66
N ALA A 237 -7.81 -1.66 -13.89
CA ALA A 237 -8.85 -0.78 -14.45
C ALA A 237 -10.12 -0.82 -13.60
N LYS A 238 -10.49 -2.01 -13.09
CA LYS A 238 -11.60 -2.14 -12.14
C LYS A 238 -11.30 -1.47 -10.81
N ASN A 239 -10.08 -1.57 -10.28
CA ASN A 239 -9.66 -0.82 -9.09
C ASN A 239 -9.78 0.69 -9.31
N ASP A 240 -9.29 1.20 -10.44
CA ASP A 240 -9.39 2.61 -10.80
C ASP A 240 -10.87 3.06 -10.76
N SER A 241 -11.79 2.28 -11.36
CA SER A 241 -13.23 2.61 -11.36
C SER A 241 -13.91 2.67 -9.99
N VAL A 242 -13.34 2.05 -8.95
CA VAL A 242 -13.95 2.00 -7.61
C VAL A 242 -13.17 2.80 -6.56
N MET A 243 -11.87 3.02 -6.78
CA MET A 243 -10.95 3.69 -5.84
C MET A 243 -10.76 5.19 -6.13
N ILE A 244 -11.12 5.66 -7.33
CA ILE A 244 -11.08 7.09 -7.68
C ILE A 244 -12.35 7.56 -8.37
N GLY A 245 -12.74 8.81 -8.10
CA GLY A 245 -13.86 9.51 -8.75
C GLY A 245 -15.00 9.86 -7.80
N ALA A 246 -15.94 10.69 -8.25
CA ALA A 246 -16.96 11.31 -7.40
C ALA A 246 -17.80 10.32 -6.55
N ASN A 247 -17.99 9.10 -7.04
CA ASN A 247 -18.75 8.05 -6.35
C ASN A 247 -17.86 6.97 -5.70
N SER A 248 -16.54 7.17 -5.69
CA SER A 248 -15.58 6.20 -5.15
C SER A 248 -15.71 6.05 -3.63
N CYS A 249 -15.46 4.83 -3.14
CA CYS A 249 -15.35 4.52 -1.71
C CYS A 249 -14.06 5.06 -1.07
N PHE A 250 -13.01 5.32 -1.86
CA PHE A 250 -11.70 5.70 -1.35
C PHE A 250 -11.40 7.18 -1.55
N SER A 251 -11.27 7.64 -2.80
CA SER A 251 -10.95 9.05 -3.10
C SER A 251 -11.92 9.65 -4.11
N LYS A 252 -12.57 10.75 -3.73
CA LYS A 252 -13.54 11.46 -4.58
C LYS A 252 -12.90 12.17 -5.78
N THR A 253 -11.58 12.39 -5.69
CA THR A 253 -10.75 12.99 -6.74
C THR A 253 -9.53 12.11 -6.98
N ASP A 254 -9.05 12.04 -8.21
CA ASP A 254 -7.81 11.33 -8.50
C ASP A 254 -6.60 12.11 -7.94
N ARG A 255 -5.91 11.50 -6.97
CA ARG A 255 -4.81 12.11 -6.21
C ARG A 255 -3.65 11.13 -6.15
N ARG A 256 -2.56 11.47 -6.84
CA ARG A 256 -1.39 10.63 -7.06
C ARG A 256 -0.13 11.28 -6.51
N VAL A 257 0.86 10.45 -6.23
CA VAL A 257 2.18 10.87 -5.73
C VAL A 257 3.24 10.59 -6.78
N LEU A 258 4.22 11.49 -6.92
CA LEU A 258 5.22 11.45 -8.00
C LEU A 258 6.07 10.16 -8.00
N TRP A 259 6.39 9.60 -6.83
CA TRP A 259 7.16 8.34 -6.74
C TRP A 259 6.32 7.11 -7.15
N GLY A 260 5.00 7.24 -7.03
CA GLY A 260 4.00 6.20 -7.32
C GLY A 260 3.28 6.42 -8.64
N SER A 261 3.83 7.21 -9.56
CA SER A 261 3.17 7.57 -10.82
C SER A 261 2.85 6.38 -11.72
N TRP A 262 1.73 6.49 -12.44
CA TRP A 262 1.19 5.50 -13.37
C TRP A 262 0.28 6.19 -14.40
N GLY A 263 -0.01 5.51 -15.51
CA GLY A 263 -0.87 6.04 -16.59
C GLY A 263 -0.10 6.86 -17.61
N ASP A 264 -0.69 7.96 -18.06
CA ASP A 264 -0.05 8.91 -18.99
C ASP A 264 1.09 9.67 -18.28
N TRP A 265 2.21 9.82 -18.98
CA TRP A 265 3.45 10.44 -18.49
C TRP A 265 3.65 11.84 -19.04
N ASP A 266 2.70 12.39 -19.79
CA ASP A 266 2.77 13.78 -20.24
C ASP A 266 2.19 14.73 -19.19
N MET A 267 3.06 15.33 -18.37
CA MET A 267 2.66 16.22 -17.28
C MET A 267 2.03 17.53 -17.79
N ALA A 268 2.25 17.92 -19.04
CA ALA A 268 1.63 19.13 -19.60
C ALA A 268 0.11 19.00 -19.77
N LYS A 269 -0.40 17.76 -19.89
CA LYS A 269 -1.83 17.51 -20.07
C LYS A 269 -2.61 17.81 -18.80
N THR A 270 -3.76 18.47 -18.98
CA THR A 270 -4.61 18.92 -17.86
C THR A 270 -5.13 17.76 -17.02
N GLU A 271 -5.51 16.68 -17.66
CA GLU A 271 -5.94 15.43 -17.02
C GLU A 271 -4.83 14.72 -16.25
N VAL A 272 -3.56 15.03 -16.52
CA VAL A 272 -2.41 14.43 -15.82
C VAL A 272 -2.01 15.30 -14.64
N TRP A 273 -1.68 16.58 -14.85
CA TRP A 273 -1.14 17.40 -13.75
C TRP A 273 -2.16 17.60 -12.62
N LYS A 274 -3.47 17.62 -12.92
CA LYS A 274 -4.52 17.73 -11.89
C LYS A 274 -4.53 16.55 -10.91
N THR A 275 -3.92 15.43 -11.28
CA THR A 275 -3.78 14.29 -10.37
C THR A 275 -2.58 14.43 -9.41
N TYR A 276 -1.65 15.35 -9.68
CA TYR A 276 -0.44 15.57 -8.87
C TYR A 276 -0.41 16.94 -8.16
N TYR A 277 -1.15 17.93 -8.65
CA TYR A 277 -1.18 19.28 -8.11
C TYR A 277 -2.59 19.72 -7.71
N GLU A 278 -2.71 20.39 -6.56
CA GLU A 278 -4.00 20.79 -5.97
C GLU A 278 -4.80 21.77 -6.81
N ASP A 279 -4.10 22.64 -7.53
CA ASP A 279 -4.70 23.62 -8.41
C ASP A 279 -3.73 24.06 -9.51
N GLU A 280 -4.27 24.78 -10.48
CA GLU A 280 -3.50 25.34 -11.58
C GLU A 280 -2.50 26.39 -11.08
N ALA A 281 -2.85 27.21 -10.09
CA ALA A 281 -1.98 28.26 -9.58
C ALA A 281 -0.65 27.69 -9.05
N LYS A 282 -0.67 26.59 -8.30
CA LYS A 282 0.50 25.87 -7.82
C LYS A 282 1.28 25.25 -8.99
N TYR A 283 0.60 24.57 -9.92
CA TYR A 283 1.26 24.00 -11.11
C TYR A 283 2.03 25.06 -11.90
N GLN A 284 1.37 26.19 -12.20
CA GLN A 284 1.97 27.32 -12.92
C GLN A 284 3.10 27.99 -12.13
N SER A 285 2.93 28.14 -10.81
CA SER A 285 3.99 28.68 -9.94
C SER A 285 5.25 27.82 -9.98
N ILE A 286 5.11 26.49 -9.94
CA ILE A 286 6.24 25.57 -10.06
C ILE A 286 6.86 25.68 -11.46
N GLY A 287 6.04 25.81 -12.50
CA GLY A 287 6.51 26.03 -13.88
C GLY A 287 7.37 27.29 -14.04
N LYS A 288 7.02 28.38 -13.35
CA LYS A 288 7.82 29.62 -13.30
C LYS A 288 9.16 29.42 -12.59
N VAL A 289 9.15 28.73 -11.45
CA VAL A 289 10.39 28.39 -10.72
C VAL A 289 11.29 27.52 -11.59
N ARG A 290 10.71 26.55 -12.29
CA ARG A 290 11.44 25.69 -13.24
C ARG A 290 12.02 26.50 -14.40
N ALA A 291 11.28 27.43 -14.99
CA ALA A 291 11.79 28.27 -16.09
C ALA A 291 12.97 29.15 -15.64
N ALA A 292 12.92 29.69 -14.43
CA ALA A 292 14.03 30.46 -13.86
C ALA A 292 15.26 29.60 -13.55
N ALA A 293 15.07 28.39 -13.00
CA ALA A 293 16.15 27.51 -12.57
C ALA A 293 16.74 26.65 -13.69
N ASP A 294 15.93 26.27 -14.69
CA ASP A 294 16.30 25.44 -15.83
C ASP A 294 15.77 26.03 -17.17
N PRO A 295 16.24 27.24 -17.55
CA PRO A 295 15.73 27.95 -18.73
C PRO A 295 15.97 27.19 -20.04
N LYS A 296 16.99 26.32 -20.08
CA LYS A 296 17.33 25.52 -21.26
C LYS A 296 16.73 24.11 -21.24
N GLY A 297 16.10 23.71 -20.13
CA GLY A 297 15.49 22.39 -20.01
C GLY A 297 16.53 21.28 -19.85
N THR A 298 17.75 21.63 -19.43
CA THR A 298 18.87 20.71 -19.25
C THR A 298 18.54 19.56 -18.30
N PHE A 299 17.67 19.80 -17.32
CA PHE A 299 17.25 18.79 -16.34
C PHE A 299 15.91 18.12 -16.69
N THR A 300 15.47 18.20 -17.95
CA THR A 300 14.22 17.61 -18.44
C THR A 300 14.45 16.23 -19.02
N ALA A 301 14.41 15.20 -18.17
CA ALA A 301 14.70 13.84 -18.62
C ALA A 301 13.58 13.21 -19.48
N ASN A 302 12.32 13.60 -19.27
CA ASN A 302 11.15 13.04 -19.95
C ASN A 302 9.95 14.02 -19.87
N PRO A 303 8.82 13.72 -20.57
CA PRO A 303 7.61 14.55 -20.54
C PRO A 303 6.91 14.65 -19.17
N PHE A 304 7.31 13.83 -18.19
CA PHE A 304 6.72 13.82 -16.85
C PHE A 304 7.39 14.87 -15.95
N ALA A 305 7.36 16.12 -16.42
CA ALA A 305 7.94 17.26 -15.73
C ALA A 305 7.04 18.49 -15.90
N VAL A 306 6.82 19.26 -14.83
CA VAL A 306 5.93 20.43 -14.80
C VAL A 306 6.30 21.43 -15.90
N GLU A 307 5.42 21.68 -16.84
CA GLU A 307 5.67 22.56 -17.98
C GLU A 307 6.33 23.89 -17.57
N ARG A 308 7.39 24.27 -18.27
CA ARG A 308 8.07 25.55 -18.03
C ARG A 308 7.15 26.66 -18.51
N GLN A 309 6.91 27.63 -17.64
CA GLN A 309 6.18 28.83 -18.01
C GLN A 309 7.12 29.81 -18.71
N GLU A 310 6.75 30.24 -19.91
CA GLU A 310 7.47 31.28 -20.66
C GLU A 310 7.29 32.66 -20.03
#